data_AF-A0A7C1CRE1-F1
#
_entry.id   AF-A0A7C1CRE1-F1
#
_cell.length_a   1.000
_cell.length_b   1.000
_cell.length_c   1.000
_cell.angle_alpha   90.00
_cell.angle_beta   90.00
_cell.angle_gamma   90.00
#
_symmetry.space_group_name_H-M   'P 1'
#
loop_
_entity.id
_entity.type
_entity.pdbx_description
1 polymer ?
#
loop_
_entity_poly.entity_id
_entity_poly.type
_entity_poly.pdbx_seq_one_letter_code
_entity_poly.pdbx_strand_id
1 'polypeptide(L)'
;MQVITPYCGHRRKTNLGHQTIALDDVDLANEPDIICHTQNSSSVAPLIDGFLKAGDNALTVKARYLLRDTIKVVGTSKLQPATLAIFYDDLVKPKTDGTGHTMRVCEKNGIPYFDQRVWFKWLEQ
;
A
#
# COMPACT_ATOMS: atom_id res chain seq x y z
N MET A 1 -4.69 -12.67 10.04
CA MET A 1 -4.46 -11.46 9.22
C MET A 1 -3.02 -11.01 9.40
N GLN A 2 -2.27 -10.88 8.31
CA GLN A 2 -0.94 -10.27 8.30
C GLN A 2 -1.10 -8.75 8.10
N VAL A 3 -0.24 -7.96 8.74
CA VAL A 3 -0.29 -6.49 8.69
C VAL A 3 1.10 -5.98 8.30
N ILE A 4 1.15 -5.06 7.35
CA ILE A 4 2.36 -4.29 7.08
C ILE A 4 2.21 -2.84 7.58
N THR A 5 3.18 -2.38 8.37
CA THR A 5 3.22 -1.01 8.91
C THR A 5 4.22 -0.14 8.16
N PRO A 6 3.99 1.18 8.09
CA PRO A 6 4.90 2.07 7.38
C PRO A 6 6.26 2.16 8.08
N TYR A 7 6.38 1.87 9.38
CA TYR A 7 7.64 1.83 10.13
C TYR A 7 7.47 1.06 11.44
N CYS A 8 8.57 0.73 12.11
CA CYS A 8 8.61 0.01 13.39
C CYS A 8 7.83 0.73 14.50
N GLY A 9 7.03 -0.02 15.26
CA GLY A 9 6.25 0.51 16.39
C GLY A 9 4.98 1.29 16.02
N HIS A 10 4.68 1.49 14.74
CA HIS A 10 3.47 2.18 14.30
C HIS A 10 2.20 1.47 14.80
N ARG A 11 1.33 2.21 15.51
CA ARG A 11 0.05 1.73 16.07
C ARG A 11 0.16 0.44 16.91
N ARG A 12 1.31 0.17 17.54
CA ARG A 12 1.56 -1.07 18.32
C ARG A 12 0.48 -1.38 19.36
N LYS A 13 -0.08 -0.37 20.03
CA LYS A 13 -1.10 -0.56 21.08
C LYS A 13 -2.47 -0.98 20.55
N THR A 14 -2.79 -0.65 19.30
CA THR A 14 -4.12 -0.90 18.70
C THR A 14 -4.06 -1.91 17.56
N ASN A 15 -2.87 -2.43 17.25
CA ASN A 15 -2.69 -3.43 16.22
C ASN A 15 -3.10 -4.82 16.74
N LEU A 16 -4.11 -5.41 16.10
CA LEU A 16 -4.65 -6.74 16.41
C LEU A 16 -4.20 -7.81 15.38
N GLY A 17 -3.25 -7.47 14.51
CA GLY A 17 -2.69 -8.39 13.51
C GLY A 17 -1.88 -9.51 14.16
N HIS A 18 -2.07 -10.75 13.69
CA HIS A 18 -1.33 -11.90 14.18
C HIS A 18 0.17 -11.83 13.84
N GLN A 19 0.47 -11.34 12.64
CA GLN A 19 1.83 -11.10 12.18
C GLN A 19 1.91 -9.66 11.67
N THR A 20 2.88 -8.91 12.20
CA THR A 20 3.14 -7.53 11.78
C THR A 20 4.54 -7.44 11.20
N ILE A 21 4.64 -6.88 10.00
CA ILE A 21 5.89 -6.64 9.28
C ILE A 21 6.04 -5.13 9.16
N ALA A 22 7.14 -4.54 9.59
CA ALA A 22 7.39 -3.13 9.29
C ALA A 22 8.04 -3.01 7.91
N LEU A 23 7.79 -1.89 7.22
CA LEU A 23 8.53 -1.55 6.00
C LEU A 23 10.05 -1.47 6.27
N ASP A 24 10.46 -1.10 7.48
CA ASP A 24 11.87 -1.11 7.91
C ASP A 24 12.49 -2.52 7.86
N ASP A 25 11.68 -3.56 7.98
CA ASP A 25 12.12 -4.95 7.93
C ASP A 25 12.14 -5.50 6.50
N VAL A 26 11.72 -4.73 5.50
CA VAL A 26 11.69 -5.14 4.09
C VAL A 26 12.95 -4.62 3.40
N ASP A 27 13.72 -5.54 2.83
CA ASP A 27 14.90 -5.20 2.05
C ASP A 27 14.51 -4.74 0.64
N LEU A 28 14.13 -3.46 0.54
CA LEU A 28 13.70 -2.84 -0.71
C LEU A 28 14.79 -2.87 -1.80
N ALA A 29 16.07 -2.99 -1.43
CA ALA A 29 17.17 -3.08 -2.41
C ALA A 29 17.11 -4.40 -3.21
N ASN A 30 16.55 -5.45 -2.62
CA ASN A 30 16.36 -6.76 -3.24
C ASN A 30 14.94 -6.97 -3.78
N GLU A 31 14.09 -5.94 -3.79
CA GLU A 31 12.69 -6.01 -4.23
C GLU A 31 12.38 -4.88 -5.25
N PRO A 32 13.08 -4.83 -6.41
CA PRO A 32 12.95 -3.74 -7.39
C PRO A 32 11.54 -3.61 -7.97
N ASP A 33 10.78 -4.71 -8.03
CA ASP A 33 9.41 -4.72 -8.54
C ASP A 33 8.49 -3.88 -7.66
N ILE A 34 8.67 -3.91 -6.33
CA ILE A 34 7.90 -3.09 -5.38
C ILE A 34 8.11 -1.60 -5.69
N ILE A 35 9.35 -1.20 -5.96
CA ILE A 35 9.68 0.18 -6.34
C ILE A 35 9.00 0.53 -7.67
N CYS A 36 9.15 -0.32 -8.69
CA CYS A 36 8.55 -0.12 -10.01
C CYS A 36 7.02 0.04 -9.94
N HIS A 37 6.33 -0.85 -9.22
CA HIS A 37 4.88 -0.78 -9.03
C HIS A 37 4.45 0.44 -8.21
N THR A 38 5.29 0.90 -7.28
CA THR A 38 5.00 2.11 -6.50
C THR A 38 5.18 3.37 -7.36
N GLN A 39 6.14 3.42 -8.27
CA GLN A 39 6.38 4.56 -9.15
C GLN A 39 5.41 4.62 -10.34
N ASN A 40 4.16 4.22 -10.14
CA ASN A 40 3.18 4.07 -11.22
C ASN A 40 2.60 5.38 -11.79
N SER A 41 2.97 6.53 -11.23
CA SER A 41 2.60 7.86 -11.72
C SER A 41 3.75 8.87 -11.61
N SER A 42 3.73 9.90 -12.45
CA SER A 42 4.72 10.99 -12.46
C SER A 42 4.76 11.81 -11.17
N SER A 43 3.66 11.84 -10.41
CA SER A 43 3.59 12.53 -9.11
C SER A 43 4.15 11.70 -7.95
N VAL A 44 4.20 10.37 -8.09
CA VAL A 44 4.70 9.47 -7.05
C VAL A 44 6.19 9.19 -7.23
N ALA A 45 6.67 9.02 -8.47
CA ALA A 45 8.07 8.67 -8.74
C ALA A 45 9.09 9.56 -8.00
N PRO A 46 8.97 10.91 -8.02
CA PRO A 46 9.91 11.78 -7.30
C PRO A 46 9.89 11.60 -5.78
N LEU A 47 8.76 11.21 -5.20
CA LEU A 47 8.64 10.96 -3.75
C LEU A 47 9.42 9.70 -3.36
N ILE A 48 9.31 8.66 -4.19
CA ILE A 48 10.02 7.39 -3.97
C ILE A 48 11.52 7.60 -4.18
N ASP A 49 11.93 8.31 -5.24
CA ASP A 49 13.34 8.64 -5.47
C ASP A 49 13.93 9.47 -4.33
N GLY A 50 13.16 10.45 -3.83
CA GLY A 50 13.54 11.26 -2.68
C GLY A 50 13.73 10.42 -1.42
N PHE A 51 12.84 9.46 -1.17
CA PHE A 51 12.96 8.51 -0.06
C PHE A 51 14.19 7.60 -0.19
N LEU A 52 14.45 7.05 -1.38
CA LEU A 52 15.60 6.18 -1.61
C LEU A 52 16.94 6.92 -1.47
N LYS A 53 16.99 8.22 -1.78
CA LYS A 53 18.20 9.05 -1.67
C LYS A 53 18.43 9.64 -0.28
N ALA A 54 17.38 10.21 0.31
CA ALA A 54 17.47 10.99 1.54
C ALA A 54 17.10 10.20 2.80
N GLY A 55 16.60 8.96 2.64
CA GLY A 55 16.12 8.13 3.72
C GLY A 55 14.91 8.72 4.44
N ASP A 56 14.79 8.40 5.72
CA ASP A 56 13.66 8.79 6.57
C ASP A 56 13.74 10.25 7.01
N ASN A 57 12.80 11.06 6.52
CA ASN A 57 12.60 12.43 6.97
C ASN A 57 11.13 12.85 6.83
N ALA A 58 10.80 14.03 7.36
CA ALA A 58 9.42 14.55 7.35
C ALA A 58 8.81 14.65 5.95
N LEU A 59 9.64 14.85 4.91
CA LEU A 59 9.20 15.00 3.52
C LEU A 59 8.97 13.63 2.84
N THR A 60 9.61 12.57 3.34
CA THR A 60 9.54 11.22 2.74
C THR A 60 8.53 10.30 3.41
N VAL A 61 7.86 10.75 4.47
CA VAL A 61 6.81 9.97 5.16
C VAL A 61 5.77 9.43 4.18
N LYS A 62 5.29 10.25 3.23
CA LYS A 62 4.29 9.83 2.23
C LYS A 62 4.79 8.66 1.38
N ALA A 63 6.08 8.62 1.01
CA ALA A 63 6.66 7.53 0.24
C ALA A 63 6.54 6.19 0.99
N ARG A 64 6.77 6.17 2.30
CA ARG A 64 6.63 4.96 3.12
C ARG A 64 5.22 4.39 3.11
N TYR A 65 4.21 5.26 3.18
CA TYR A 65 2.81 4.83 3.10
C TYR A 65 2.48 4.23 1.72
N LEU A 66 2.98 4.82 0.64
CA LEU A 66 2.78 4.33 -0.72
C LEU A 66 3.52 3.00 -0.98
N LEU A 67 4.75 2.86 -0.50
CA LEU A 67 5.50 1.60 -0.56
C LEU A 67 4.78 0.51 0.22
N ARG A 68 4.41 0.78 1.47
CA ARG A 68 3.62 -0.13 2.31
C ARG A 68 2.34 -0.58 1.60
N ASP A 69 1.61 0.34 0.99
CA ASP A 69 0.35 -0.01 0.32
C ASP A 69 0.57 -0.81 -0.95
N THR A 70 1.64 -0.55 -1.69
CA THR A 70 2.04 -1.38 -2.83
C THR A 70 2.36 -2.80 -2.39
N ILE A 71 3.10 -2.97 -1.29
CA ILE A 71 3.43 -4.29 -0.72
C ILE A 71 2.18 -5.07 -0.30
N LYS A 72 1.13 -4.40 0.20
CA LYS A 72 -0.15 -5.09 0.49
C LYS A 72 -0.75 -5.75 -0.76
N VAL A 73 -0.51 -5.17 -1.93
CA VAL A 73 -1.05 -5.66 -3.20
C VAL A 73 -0.14 -6.73 -3.80
N VAL A 74 1.14 -6.42 -4.00
CA VAL A 74 2.07 -7.28 -4.74
C VAL A 74 2.85 -8.27 -3.86
N GLY A 75 2.77 -8.11 -2.54
CA GLY A 75 3.52 -8.92 -1.59
C GLY A 75 5.00 -8.55 -1.50
N THR A 76 5.74 -9.39 -0.78
CA THR A 76 7.20 -9.41 -0.62
C THR A 76 7.59 -10.80 -0.12
N SER A 77 8.87 -11.13 -0.01
CA SER A 77 9.37 -12.36 0.65
C SER A 77 8.71 -12.70 2.00
N LYS A 78 8.22 -11.71 2.75
CA LYS A 78 7.57 -11.87 4.06
C LYS A 78 6.04 -11.81 4.04
N LEU A 79 5.42 -11.37 2.94
CA LEU A 79 3.98 -11.14 2.83
C LEU A 79 3.46 -11.63 1.50
N GLN A 80 2.46 -12.50 1.51
CA GLN A 80 1.85 -12.98 0.28
C GLN A 80 1.08 -11.85 -0.45
N PRO A 81 1.06 -11.84 -1.78
CA PRO A 81 0.28 -10.87 -2.56
C PRO A 81 -1.22 -11.00 -2.24
N ALA A 82 -1.95 -9.90 -2.43
CA ALA A 82 -3.39 -9.91 -2.28
C ALA A 82 -4.05 -10.71 -3.41
N THR A 83 -5.02 -11.55 -3.06
CA THR A 83 -5.89 -12.22 -4.06
C THR A 83 -7.09 -11.36 -4.43
N LEU A 84 -7.48 -10.43 -3.55
CA LEU A 84 -8.59 -9.51 -3.68
C LEU A 84 -8.34 -8.31 -2.75
N ALA A 85 -8.79 -7.12 -3.13
CA ALA A 85 -8.80 -5.94 -2.26
C ALA A 85 -10.22 -5.39 -2.02
N ILE A 86 -10.44 -4.84 -0.83
CA ILE A 86 -11.66 -4.10 -0.50
C ILE A 86 -11.24 -2.68 -0.11
N PHE A 87 -11.82 -1.69 -0.78
CA PHE A 87 -11.52 -0.28 -0.59
C PHE A 87 -12.72 0.48 -0.04
N TYR A 88 -12.40 1.48 0.76
CA TYR A 88 -13.30 2.59 1.10
C TYR A 88 -12.67 3.85 0.49
N ASP A 89 -13.37 4.48 -0.45
CA ASP A 89 -12.89 5.60 -1.25
C ASP A 89 -13.93 6.73 -1.32
N ASP A 90 -13.51 7.90 -1.80
CA ASP A 90 -14.43 8.97 -2.18
C ASP A 90 -15.11 8.62 -3.51
N LEU A 91 -16.39 8.21 -3.45
CA LEU A 91 -17.14 7.83 -4.66
C LEU A 91 -17.46 9.00 -5.59
N VAL A 92 -17.31 10.26 -5.14
CA VAL A 92 -17.48 11.47 -5.98
C VAL A 92 -16.20 11.74 -6.78
N LYS A 93 -15.03 11.52 -6.18
CA LYS A 93 -13.71 11.70 -6.81
C LYS A 93 -12.82 10.46 -6.59
N PRO A 94 -13.22 9.30 -7.15
CA PRO A 94 -12.54 8.05 -6.87
C PRO A 94 -11.12 8.07 -7.42
N LYS A 95 -10.25 7.31 -6.78
CA LYS A 95 -8.88 7.06 -7.19
C LYS A 95 -7.95 8.29 -7.22
N THR A 96 -8.22 9.33 -6.43
CA THR A 96 -7.45 10.59 -6.51
C THR A 96 -6.26 10.68 -5.55
N ASP A 97 -6.24 9.92 -4.46
CA ASP A 97 -5.26 10.04 -3.38
C ASP A 97 -4.41 8.77 -3.16
N GLY A 98 -3.99 8.49 -1.92
CA GLY A 98 -3.27 7.26 -1.55
C GLY A 98 -4.12 5.99 -1.70
N THR A 99 -5.43 6.05 -1.48
CA THR A 99 -6.35 4.95 -1.79
C THR A 99 -6.34 4.72 -3.30
N GLY A 100 -6.42 5.79 -4.08
CA GLY A 100 -6.33 5.73 -5.52
C GLY A 100 -5.02 5.18 -6.07
N HIS A 101 -3.91 5.49 -5.42
CA HIS A 101 -2.62 4.85 -5.71
C HIS A 101 -2.72 3.34 -5.60
N THR A 102 -3.22 2.85 -4.47
CA THR A 102 -3.33 1.42 -4.20
C THR A 102 -4.28 0.72 -5.18
N MET A 103 -5.40 1.35 -5.51
CA MET A 103 -6.34 0.83 -6.51
C MET A 103 -5.68 0.72 -7.90
N ARG A 104 -4.88 1.71 -8.31
CA ARG A 104 -4.11 1.63 -9.57
C ARG A 104 -3.06 0.52 -9.55
N VAL A 105 -2.42 0.27 -8.41
CA VAL A 105 -1.52 -0.88 -8.25
C VAL A 105 -2.29 -2.19 -8.44
N CYS A 106 -3.49 -2.31 -7.87
CA CYS A 106 -4.35 -3.48 -8.10
C CYS A 106 -4.68 -3.67 -9.58
N GLU A 107 -5.12 -2.60 -10.27
CA GLU A 107 -5.45 -2.65 -11.71
C GLU A 107 -4.27 -3.13 -12.55
N LYS A 108 -3.08 -2.57 -12.34
CA LYS A 108 -1.87 -2.93 -13.10
C LYS A 108 -1.40 -4.36 -12.84
N ASN A 109 -1.72 -4.93 -11.68
CA ASN A 109 -1.33 -6.29 -11.28
C ASN A 109 -2.46 -7.30 -11.43
N GLY A 110 -3.60 -6.93 -12.03
CA GLY A 110 -4.73 -7.83 -12.22
C GLY A 110 -5.39 -8.29 -10.91
N ILE A 111 -5.21 -7.54 -9.82
CA ILE A 111 -5.83 -7.87 -8.53
C ILE A 111 -7.26 -7.32 -8.52
N PRO A 112 -8.29 -8.17 -8.44
CA PRO A 112 -9.66 -7.70 -8.36
C PRO A 112 -9.87 -6.88 -7.10
N TYR A 113 -10.76 -5.88 -7.17
CA TYR A 113 -11.11 -5.10 -5.98
C TYR A 113 -12.55 -4.63 -5.99
N PHE A 114 -13.08 -4.36 -4.80
CA PHE A 114 -14.43 -3.84 -4.58
C PHE A 114 -14.38 -2.51 -3.82
N ASP A 115 -15.20 -1.54 -4.23
CA ASP A 115 -15.46 -0.30 -3.49
C ASP A 115 -16.86 -0.35 -2.82
N GLN A 116 -17.22 0.71 -2.09
CA GLN A 116 -18.50 0.76 -1.37
C GLN A 116 -19.73 0.52 -2.26
N ARG A 117 -19.67 0.75 -3.58
CA ARG A 117 -20.80 0.53 -4.49
C ARG A 117 -21.14 -0.95 -4.65
N VAL A 118 -20.17 -1.82 -4.39
CA VAL A 118 -20.34 -3.27 -4.43
C VAL A 118 -20.55 -3.82 -3.03
N TRP A 119 -19.60 -3.59 -2.12
CA TRP A 119 -19.61 -4.32 -0.85
C TRP A 119 -20.63 -3.81 0.16
N PHE A 120 -21.15 -2.57 0.04
CA PHE A 120 -22.31 -2.16 0.86
C PHE A 120 -23.56 -2.98 0.55
N LYS A 121 -23.73 -3.43 -0.71
CA LYS A 121 -24.87 -4.29 -1.10
C LYS A 121 -24.82 -5.67 -0.46
N TRP A 122 -23.65 -6.11 0.02
CA TRP A 122 -23.53 -7.38 0.73
C TRP A 122 -24.21 -7.35 2.11
N LEU A 123 -24.52 -6.16 2.62
CA LEU A 123 -25.20 -5.93 3.90
C LEU A 123 -26.74 -5.91 3.78
N GLU A 124 -27.29 -5.80 2.57
CA GLU A 124 -28.74 -5.68 2.32
C GLU A 124 -29.46 -7.05 2.30
N GLN A 125 -29.04 -7.97 3.18
CA GLN A 125 -29.61 -9.33 3.25
C GLN A 125 -30.97 -9.37 3.94
#